data_AF-A0A354HUB8-F1
#
_entry.id   AF-A0A354HUB8-F1
#
_cell.length_a   1.000
_cell.length_b   1.000
_cell.length_c   1.000
_cell.angle_alpha   90.00
_cell.angle_beta   90.00
_cell.angle_gamma   90.00
#
_symmetry.space_group_name_H-M   'P 1'
#
loop_
_entity.id
_entity.type
_entity.pdbx_description
1 polymer ?
#
loop_
_entity_poly.entity_id
_entity_poly.type
_entity_poly.pdbx_seq_one_letter_code
_entity_poly.pdbx_strand_id
1 'polypeptide(L)'
;MIKDYIIHEPLSAIVWDADKLSKVSGAGMLHYLGKILSGGNERIDLASFLVDEEDWKELHQGIRNSFNTEAARLRADREMAAAVRLRSQ
;
A
#
# COMPACT_ATOMS: atom_id res chain seq x y z
N MET A 1 -18.76 -1.66 -27.00
CA MET A 1 -18.03 -2.86 -27.45
C MET A 1 -17.38 -3.45 -26.21
N ILE A 2 -17.93 -4.54 -25.68
CA ILE A 2 -17.36 -5.23 -24.52
C ILE A 2 -16.14 -5.98 -25.05
N LYS A 3 -14.95 -5.67 -24.52
CA LYS A 3 -13.76 -6.47 -24.78
C LYS A 3 -13.79 -7.64 -23.81
N ASP A 4 -13.90 -8.85 -24.34
CA ASP A 4 -13.74 -10.05 -23.53
C ASP A 4 -12.27 -10.21 -23.19
N TYR A 5 -11.97 -10.22 -21.89
CA TYR A 5 -10.63 -10.46 -21.37
C TYR A 5 -10.59 -11.84 -20.72
N ILE A 6 -9.64 -12.67 -21.14
CA ILE A 6 -9.37 -13.93 -20.46
C ILE A 6 -8.66 -13.60 -19.15
N ILE A 7 -9.30 -13.93 -18.05
CA ILE A 7 -8.74 -13.77 -16.71
C ILE A 7 -8.24 -15.14 -16.26
N HIS A 8 -6.93 -15.27 -16.05
CA HIS A 8 -6.28 -16.53 -15.67
C HIS A 8 -6.32 -16.80 -14.16
N GLU A 9 -6.53 -15.78 -13.34
CA GLU A 9 -6.61 -15.87 -11.88
C GLU A 9 -8.07 -15.67 -11.42
N PRO A 10 -8.47 -16.21 -10.26
CA PRO A 10 -9.84 -16.03 -9.76
C PRO A 10 -10.20 -14.55 -9.63
N LEU A 11 -11.36 -14.15 -10.17
CA LEU A 11 -11.80 -12.75 -10.13
C LEU A 11 -11.86 -12.19 -8.70
N SER A 12 -12.28 -13.00 -7.73
CA SER A 12 -12.31 -12.62 -6.31
C SER A 12 -10.91 -12.31 -5.77
N ALA A 13 -9.89 -13.06 -6.17
CA ALA A 13 -8.50 -12.82 -5.80
C ALA A 13 -8.00 -11.50 -6.37
N ILE A 14 -8.31 -11.22 -7.65
CA ILE A 14 -7.93 -9.97 -8.32
C ILE A 14 -8.60 -8.77 -7.68
N VAL A 15 -9.91 -8.84 -7.38
CA VAL A 15 -10.65 -7.74 -6.76
C VAL A 15 -10.12 -7.45 -5.35
N TRP A 16 -9.83 -8.50 -4.59
CA TRP A 16 -9.23 -8.36 -3.26
C TRP A 16 -7.83 -7.74 -3.33
N ASP A 17 -7.00 -8.20 -4.27
CA ASP A 17 -5.66 -7.67 -4.47
C ASP A 17 -5.73 -6.19 -4.89
N ALA A 18 -6.67 -5.80 -5.74
CA ALA A 18 -6.87 -4.41 -6.15
C ALA A 18 -7.27 -3.50 -4.97
N ASP A 19 -8.19 -3.93 -4.11
CA ASP A 19 -8.54 -3.19 -2.88
C ASP A 19 -7.32 -3.04 -1.96
N LYS A 20 -6.55 -4.12 -1.76
CA LYS A 20 -5.37 -4.09 -0.90
C LYS A 20 -4.20 -3.29 -1.47
N LEU A 21 -4.06 -3.20 -2.80
CA LEU A 21 -3.03 -2.37 -3.44
C LEU A 21 -3.21 -0.87 -3.12
N SER A 22 -4.42 -0.42 -2.82
CA SER A 22 -4.66 0.96 -2.36
C SER A 22 -4.07 1.28 -0.98
N LYS A 23 -3.63 0.24 -0.24
CA LYS A 23 -3.16 0.32 1.15
C LYS A 23 -1.65 0.12 1.29
N VAL A 24 -0.91 0.07 0.18
CA VAL A 24 0.57 0.03 0.17
C VAL A 24 1.16 1.35 -0.34
N SER A 25 2.47 1.54 -0.14
CA SER A 25 3.23 2.73 -0.59
C SER A 25 2.66 4.07 -0.08
N GLY A 26 2.80 5.16 -0.84
CA GLY A 26 2.39 6.51 -0.44
C GLY A 26 0.90 6.62 -0.15
N ALA A 27 0.05 5.89 -0.89
CA ALA A 27 -1.39 5.82 -0.59
C ALA A 27 -1.64 5.15 0.77
N GLY A 28 -0.95 4.03 1.04
CA GLY A 28 -0.96 3.37 2.35
C GLY A 28 -0.46 4.26 3.49
N MET A 29 0.58 5.06 3.25
CA MET A 29 1.10 6.03 4.21
C MET A 29 0.06 7.10 4.56
N LEU A 30 -0.58 7.69 3.55
CA LEU A 30 -1.63 8.69 3.76
C LEU A 30 -2.86 8.09 4.44
N HIS A 31 -3.19 6.84 4.11
CA HIS A 31 -4.27 6.10 4.76
C HIS A 31 -3.97 5.88 6.25
N TYR A 32 -2.74 5.47 6.57
CA TYR A 32 -2.28 5.30 7.95
C TYR A 32 -2.24 6.63 8.72
N LEU A 33 -1.74 7.69 8.09
CA LEU A 33 -1.77 9.05 8.65
C LEU A 33 -3.21 9.48 8.96
N GLY A 34 -4.14 9.22 8.03
CA GLY A 34 -5.57 9.49 8.24
C GLY A 34 -6.16 8.74 9.43
N LYS A 35 -5.79 7.48 9.62
CA LYS A 35 -6.16 6.69 10.81
C LYS A 35 -5.67 7.36 12.10
N ILE A 36 -4.39 7.75 12.16
CA ILE A 36 -3.82 8.42 13.34
C ILE A 36 -4.57 9.72 13.63
N LEU A 37 -4.77 10.56 12.61
CA LEU A 37 -5.49 11.84 12.74
C LEU A 37 -6.95 11.66 13.18
N SER A 38 -7.61 10.58 12.76
CA SER A 38 -8.99 10.27 13.17
C SER A 38 -9.12 9.80 14.62
N GLY A 39 -8.01 9.41 15.26
CA GLY A 39 -7.97 8.93 16.65
C GLY A 39 -8.05 10.02 17.71
N GLY A 40 -7.89 11.30 17.32
CA GLY A 40 -8.05 12.46 18.21
C GLY A 40 -6.77 13.25 18.47
N ASN A 41 -6.70 14.44 17.88
CA ASN A 41 -5.86 15.61 18.20
C ASN A 41 -4.42 15.40 18.69
N GLU A 42 -3.59 14.78 17.87
CA GLU A 42 -2.15 15.01 17.93
C GLU A 42 -1.71 15.87 16.75
N ARG A 43 -0.97 16.96 17.05
CA ARG A 43 -0.13 17.60 16.05
C ARG A 43 0.92 16.59 15.66
N ILE A 44 0.80 16.05 14.46
CA ILE A 44 1.79 15.13 13.92
C ILE A 44 2.93 15.97 13.35
N ASP A 45 4.15 15.72 13.83
CA ASP A 45 5.34 16.14 13.11
C ASP A 45 5.47 15.28 11.85
N LEU A 46 5.12 15.88 10.71
CA LEU A 46 5.15 15.20 9.42
C LEU A 46 6.57 14.76 9.04
N ALA A 47 7.60 15.51 9.42
CA ALA A 47 8.98 15.13 9.15
C ALA A 47 9.35 13.86 9.92
N SER A 48 9.06 13.83 11.22
CA SER A 48 9.27 12.63 12.04
C SER A 48 8.46 11.42 11.53
N PHE A 49 7.20 11.61 11.15
CA PHE A 49 6.37 10.56 10.56
C PHE A 49 6.96 9.98 9.26
N LEU A 50 7.54 10.84 8.42
CA LEU A 50 8.19 10.44 7.17
C LEU A 50 9.59 9.86 7.38
N VAL A 51 10.15 9.90 8.58
CA VAL A 51 11.45 9.28 8.91
C VAL A 51 11.27 7.96 9.67
N ASP A 52 10.15 7.74 10.36
CA ASP A 52 9.88 6.50 11.08
C ASP A 52 9.62 5.31 10.14
N GLU A 53 10.64 4.45 9.97
CA GLU A 53 10.69 3.41 8.93
C GLU A 53 10.23 2.03 9.39
N GLU A 54 10.34 1.67 10.67
CA GLU A 54 10.24 0.27 11.12
C GLU A 54 8.80 -0.26 11.04
N ASP A 55 7.85 0.41 11.70
CA ASP A 55 6.45 -0.03 11.75
C ASP A 55 5.79 -0.07 10.35
N TRP A 56 6.18 0.87 9.49
CA TRP A 56 5.61 1.00 8.15
C TRP A 56 6.14 -0.08 7.20
N LYS A 57 7.45 -0.36 7.22
CA LYS A 57 8.06 -1.39 6.37
C LYS A 57 7.48 -2.74 6.71
N GLU A 58 7.35 -3.08 7.99
CA GLU A 58 6.78 -4.35 8.41
C GLU A 58 5.32 -4.48 7.99
N LEU A 59 4.49 -3.44 8.25
CA LEU A 59 3.08 -3.44 7.86
C LEU A 59 2.91 -3.62 6.34
N HIS A 60 3.65 -2.85 5.53
CA HIS A 60 3.53 -2.93 4.09
C HIS A 60 4.08 -4.23 3.52
N GLN A 61 5.13 -4.78 4.12
CA GLN A 61 5.63 -6.11 3.77
C GLN A 61 4.60 -7.20 4.10
N GLY A 62 3.90 -7.08 5.23
CA GLY A 62 2.79 -7.97 5.61
C GLY A 62 1.64 -7.91 4.60
N ILE A 63 1.24 -6.70 4.19
CA ILE A 63 0.21 -6.52 3.15
C ILE A 63 0.68 -7.13 1.83
N ARG A 64 1.92 -6.85 1.41
CA ARG A 64 2.53 -7.42 0.20
C ARG A 64 2.51 -8.94 0.20
N ASN A 65 2.87 -9.56 1.31
CA ASN A 65 2.88 -11.01 1.44
C ASN A 65 1.47 -11.63 1.45
N SER A 66 0.45 -10.83 1.74
CA SER A 66 -0.95 -11.28 1.74
C SER A 66 -1.62 -11.28 0.36
N PHE A 67 -1.00 -10.69 -0.67
CA PHE A 67 -1.55 -10.71 -2.03
C PHE A 67 -1.68 -12.13 -2.57
N ASN A 68 -2.76 -12.38 -3.30
CA ASN A 68 -3.08 -13.68 -3.88
C ASN A 68 -2.26 -13.90 -5.15
N THR A 69 -2.18 -12.88 -6.00
CA THR A 69 -1.58 -12.93 -7.34
C THR A 69 -0.11 -12.51 -7.34
N GLU A 70 0.67 -13.08 -8.26
CA GLU A 70 2.06 -12.65 -8.45
C GLU A 70 2.12 -11.22 -9.00
N ALA A 71 1.19 -10.87 -9.89
CA ALA A 71 1.09 -9.53 -10.46
C ALA A 71 0.91 -8.46 -9.37
N ALA A 72 0.05 -8.70 -8.37
CA ALA A 72 -0.14 -7.78 -7.27
C ALA A 72 1.09 -7.67 -6.37
N ARG A 73 1.78 -8.79 -6.07
CA ARG A 73 3.05 -8.78 -5.33
C ARG A 73 4.11 -7.92 -6.04
N LEU A 74 4.30 -8.11 -7.34
CA LEU A 74 5.25 -7.33 -8.14
C LEU A 74 4.87 -5.85 -8.21
N ARG A 75 3.56 -5.54 -8.31
CA ARG A 75 3.10 -4.15 -8.27
C ARG A 75 3.39 -3.52 -6.91
N ALA A 76 3.11 -4.21 -5.81
CA ALA A 76 3.38 -3.74 -4.47
C ALA A 76 4.88 -3.46 -4.25
N ASP A 77 5.76 -4.34 -4.74
CA ASP A 77 7.21 -4.15 -4.66
C ASP A 77 7.64 -2.83 -5.35
N ARG A 78 7.09 -2.55 -6.55
CA ARG A 78 7.36 -1.30 -7.29
C ARG A 78 6.85 -0.07 -6.56
N GLU A 79 5.65 -0.16 -6.01
CA GLU A 79 5.02 0.93 -5.25
C GLU A 79 5.82 1.22 -3.98
N MET A 80 6.21 0.20 -3.21
CA MET A 80 7.04 0.35 -2.01
C MET A 80 8.39 0.99 -2.33
N ALA A 81 9.04 0.58 -3.43
CA ALA A 81 10.27 1.21 -3.88
C ALA A 81 10.10 2.70 -4.26
N ALA A 82 8.93 3.09 -4.78
CA ALA A 82 8.61 4.48 -5.06
C ALA A 82 8.39 5.31 -3.78
N ALA A 83 7.74 4.74 -2.75
CA ALA A 83 7.57 5.40 -1.46
C ALA A 83 8.91 5.67 -0.76
N VAL A 84 9.87 4.75 -0.83
CA VAL A 84 11.22 4.98 -0.29
C VAL A 84 11.87 6.22 -0.90
N ARG A 85 11.72 6.42 -2.22
CA ARG A 85 12.26 7.61 -2.91
C ARG A 85 11.60 8.93 -2.51
N LEU A 86 10.32 8.91 -2.12
CA LEU A 86 9.61 10.10 -1.65
C LEU A 86 10.08 10.55 -0.27
N ARG A 87 10.59 9.62 0.55
CA ARG A 87 11.03 9.87 1.93
C ARG A 87 12.50 10.31 2.01
N SER A 88 13.28 10.08 0.96
CA SER A 88 14.69 10.48 0.87
C SER A 88 14.92 11.88 0.26
N GLN A 89 13.85 12.67 0.07
CA GLN A 89 13.88 14.04 -0.46
C GLN A 89 13.74 15.05 0.66
#